data_AF-A0A2S6IE10-F1
#
_entry.id   AF-A0A2S6IE10-F1
#
_cell.length_a   1.000
_cell.length_b   1.000
_cell.length_c   1.000
_cell.angle_alpha   90.00
_cell.angle_beta   90.00
_cell.angle_gamma   90.00
#
_symmetry.space_group_name_H-M   'P 1'
#
loop_
_entity.id
_entity.type
_entity.pdbx_description
1 polymer ?
#
loop_
_entity_poly.entity_id
_entity_poly.type
_entity_poly.pdbx_seq_one_letter_code
_entity_poly.pdbx_strand_id
1 'polypeptide(L)' 'MSTSTSPHLTGTRLEFPPGFTWGSATASYQIEGAVAEGGRTPSIWDT' A
#
# COMPACT_ATOMS: atom_id res chain seq x y z
N MET A 1 -0.06 -41.41 17.33
CA MET A 1 -0.77 -40.13 17.35
C MET A 1 0.12 -39.12 18.05
N SER A 2 0.99 -38.41 17.33
CA SER A 2 1.94 -37.44 17.91
C SER A 2 1.43 -36.04 17.58
N THR A 3 0.94 -35.30 18.57
CA THR A 3 0.43 -33.93 18.38
C THR A 3 1.60 -32.96 18.32
N SER A 4 1.83 -32.40 17.13
CA SER A 4 2.76 -31.29 16.91
C SER A 4 2.29 -30.06 17.66
N THR A 5 3.02 -29.65 18.69
CA THR A 5 2.79 -28.38 19.40
C THR A 5 3.31 -27.26 18.51
N SER A 6 2.40 -26.54 17.86
CA SER A 6 2.74 -25.29 17.16
C SER A 6 3.10 -24.23 18.20
N PRO A 7 4.21 -23.48 18.05
CA PRO A 7 4.50 -22.39 18.98
C PRO A 7 3.39 -21.34 18.91
N HIS A 8 2.69 -21.16 20.02
CA HIS A 8 1.81 -20.02 20.25
C HIS A 8 2.72 -18.81 20.52
N LEU A 9 2.69 -17.80 19.66
CA LEU A 9 3.44 -16.55 19.86
C LEU A 9 2.78 -15.75 20.98
N THR A 10 3.01 -16.18 22.22
CA THR A 10 2.56 -15.46 23.42
C THR A 10 3.40 -14.20 23.56
N GLY A 11 2.88 -13.09 23.03
CA GLY A 11 3.07 -11.77 23.62
C GLY A 11 4.42 -11.09 23.43
N THR A 12 4.99 -11.09 22.21
CA THR A 12 5.90 -9.99 21.84
C THR A 12 5.10 -8.98 21.03
N ARG A 13 4.97 -7.75 21.55
CA ARG A 13 4.35 -6.65 20.83
C ARG A 13 5.20 -6.34 19.61
N LEU A 14 4.66 -6.57 18.42
CA LEU A 14 5.32 -6.20 17.16
C LEU A 14 5.28 -4.68 17.06
N GLU A 15 6.44 -4.05 17.11
CA GLU A 15 6.60 -2.60 16.95
C GLU A 15 7.48 -2.29 15.74
N PHE A 16 7.16 -1.18 15.08
CA PHE A 16 7.99 -0.67 14.00
C PHE A 16 9.21 0.04 14.60
N PRO A 17 10.38 -0.02 13.94
CA PRO A 17 11.59 0.62 14.45
C PRO A 17 11.43 2.15 14.50
N PRO A 18 12.18 2.85 15.36
CA PRO A 18 12.25 4.30 15.33
C PRO A 18 12.62 4.81 13.93
N GLY A 19 11.91 5.82 13.44
CA GLY A 19 12.11 6.35 12.09
C GLY A 19 11.37 5.61 10.98
N PHE A 20 10.55 4.60 11.30
CA PHE A 20 9.67 3.99 10.32
C PHE A 20 8.70 5.04 9.75
N THR A 21 8.71 5.20 8.43
CA THR A 21 7.85 6.18 7.75
C THR A 21 6.57 5.51 7.30
N TRP A 22 5.47 6.02 7.82
CA TRP A 22 4.13 5.65 7.38
C TRP A 22 3.68 6.59 6.27
N GLY A 23 2.93 6.04 5.33
CA GLY A 23 2.32 6.83 4.28
C GLY A 23 1.34 6.04 3.46
N SER A 24 0.77 6.72 2.48
CA SER A 24 -0.10 6.18 1.44
C SER A 24 0.35 6.72 0.10
N ALA A 25 0.05 6.00 -0.98
CA ALA A 25 0.37 6.44 -2.34
C ALA A 25 -0.84 6.23 -3.27
N THR A 26 -0.92 7.07 -4.29
CA THR A 26 -1.90 6.99 -5.37
C THR A 26 -1.20 7.15 -6.71
N ALA A 27 -1.86 6.80 -7.81
CA ALA A 27 -1.41 7.13 -9.16
C ALA A 27 -2.37 8.14 -9.79
N SER A 28 -1.83 9.14 -10.49
CA SER A 28 -2.60 10.24 -11.07
C SER A 28 -3.77 9.76 -11.92
N TYR A 29 -3.53 8.81 -12.84
CA TYR A 29 -4.58 8.30 -13.73
C TYR A 29 -5.72 7.60 -12.98
N GLN A 30 -5.45 7.02 -11.80
CA GLN A 30 -6.46 6.32 -11.02
C GLN A 30 -7.37 7.27 -10.22
N ILE A 31 -6.92 8.50 -9.91
CA ILE A 31 -7.58 9.35 -8.91
C ILE A 31 -7.87 10.79 -9.35
N GLU A 32 -7.08 11.37 -10.26
CA GLU A 32 -7.20 12.81 -10.57
C GLU A 32 -8.41 13.11 -11.47
N GLY A 33 -8.71 12.22 -12.43
CA GLY A 33 -9.75 12.49 -13.43
C GLY A 33 -9.34 13.61 -14.38
N ALA A 34 -10.30 14.49 -14.73
CA ALA A 34 -10.08 15.70 -15.54
C ALA A 34 -9.26 15.47 -16.84
N VAL A 35 -9.44 14.29 -17.47
CA VAL A 35 -8.57 13.78 -18.53
C VAL A 35 -8.46 14.72 -19.75
N ALA A 36 -9.48 15.55 -19.98
CA ALA A 36 -9.60 16.49 -21.10
C ALA A 36 -9.62 17.97 -20.68
N GLU A 37 -9.26 18.29 -19.43
CA GLU A 37 -9.29 19.65 -18.90
C GLU A 37 -7.89 20.25 -18.74
N GLY A 38 -7.82 21.57 -18.51
CA GLY A 38 -6.59 22.23 -18.05
C GLY A 38 -5.38 22.18 -19.00
N GLY A 39 -5.57 21.79 -20.26
CA GLY A 39 -4.46 21.61 -21.21
C GLY A 39 -3.60 20.37 -20.94
N ARG A 40 -4.11 19.39 -20.18
CA ARG A 40 -3.45 18.09 -19.99
C ARG A 40 -3.21 17.42 -21.35
N THR A 41 -1.99 16.95 -21.57
CA THR A 41 -1.65 16.16 -22.77
C THR A 41 -1.99 14.68 -22.58
N PRO A 42 -2.35 13.94 -23.64
CA PRO A 42 -2.67 12.53 -23.55
C PRO A 42 -1.57 11.67 -22.91
N SER A 43 -1.98 10.67 -22.15
CA SER A 43 -1.12 9.62 -21.61
C SER A 43 -1.35 8.29 -22.31
N ILE A 44 -0.43 7.34 -22.16
CA ILE A 44 -0.59 5.98 -22.73
C ILE A 44 -1.80 5.23 -22.18
N TRP A 45 -2.34 5.65 -21.03
CA TRP A 45 -3.47 5.01 -20.37
C TRP A 45 -4.83 5.54 -20.85
N ASP A 46 -4.83 6.58 -21.68
CA ASP A 46 -6.05 7.23 -22.18
C ASP A 46 -6.73 6.41 -23.30
N THR A 47 -6.07 5.36 -23.82
CA THR A 47 -6.52 4.50 -24.92
C THR A 47 -6.54 3.04 -24.54
#